data_AF-A0A6A5AGF1-F1
#
_entry.id   AF-A0A6A5AGF1-F1
#
_cell.length_a   1.000
_cell.length_b   1.000
_cell.length_c   1.000
_cell.angle_alpha   90.00
_cell.angle_beta   90.00
_cell.angle_gamma   90.00
#
_symmetry.space_group_name_H-M   'P 1'
#
loop_
_entity.id
_entity.type
_entity.pdbx_description
1 polymer ?
#
loop_
_entity_poly.entity_id
_entity_poly.type
_entity_poly.pdbx_seq_one_letter_code
_entity_poly.pdbx_strand_id
1 'polypeptide(L)'
;MDGRRKPQRRKHKPVALGPRFNKDAAKERNKDIVNDVSVFDDTVLTPYLRLGTCRYFVIKSFSEANVHKSVKYGVWTSTDTINITLDMAFKSDLACIRPILLFFSVCGSKHFCGIARMTSAVNFDSNFGLWEKQKYEGYFRVEWLVLKDVPNHVLMKVQLNQKSFPRACDGDEVAYNEATEFMHCYMSYPSTTTLLDDMAYYNDQQVALEGKRNLSTHAHDGDADDLDSFLIPAVIPSS
;
A
#
# COMPACT_ATOMS: atom_id res chain seq x y z
N MET A 1 -17.88 -40.96 -30.74
CA MET A 1 -18.10 -39.50 -30.61
C MET A 1 -17.56 -39.09 -29.24
N ASP A 2 -16.33 -38.61 -29.22
CA ASP A 2 -15.60 -38.32 -27.98
C ASP A 2 -15.90 -36.89 -27.50
N GLY A 3 -16.68 -36.79 -26.42
CA GLY A 3 -17.19 -35.53 -25.87
C GLY A 3 -16.17 -34.85 -24.96
N ARG A 4 -15.19 -34.14 -25.53
CA ARG A 4 -14.30 -33.27 -24.74
C ARG A 4 -15.08 -32.12 -24.09
N ARG A 5 -15.31 -32.21 -22.78
CA ARG A 5 -15.78 -31.08 -21.96
C ARG A 5 -14.77 -29.94 -22.04
N LYS A 6 -15.21 -28.78 -22.55
CA LYS A 6 -14.39 -27.55 -22.55
C LYS A 6 -14.06 -27.16 -21.10
N PRO A 7 -12.80 -26.78 -20.79
CA PRO A 7 -12.44 -26.34 -19.45
C PRO A 7 -13.23 -25.06 -19.11
N GLN A 8 -14.03 -25.13 -18.04
CA GLN A 8 -14.69 -23.95 -17.48
C GLN A 8 -13.61 -22.98 -17.01
N ARG A 9 -13.51 -21.81 -17.68
CA ARG A 9 -12.72 -20.68 -17.19
C ARG A 9 -13.22 -20.36 -15.78
N ARG A 10 -12.36 -20.54 -14.77
CA ARG A 10 -12.63 -20.06 -13.41
C ARG A 10 -12.91 -18.56 -13.49
N LYS A 11 -14.15 -18.15 -13.20
CA LYS A 11 -14.49 -16.73 -13.06
C LYS A 11 -13.59 -16.16 -11.97
N HIS A 12 -12.81 -15.12 -12.29
CA HIS A 12 -12.01 -14.44 -11.29
C HIS A 12 -12.95 -13.83 -10.25
N LYS A 13 -12.76 -14.18 -8.98
CA LYS A 13 -13.46 -13.49 -7.90
C LYS A 13 -13.02 -12.03 -7.93
N PRO A 14 -13.95 -11.06 -7.84
CA PRO A 14 -13.58 -9.66 -7.71
C PRO A 14 -12.73 -9.47 -6.46
N VAL A 15 -11.83 -8.49 -6.50
CA VAL A 15 -11.08 -8.07 -5.31
C VAL A 15 -12.08 -7.57 -4.25
N ALA A 16 -11.88 -7.98 -2.99
CA ALA A 16 -12.67 -7.48 -1.88
C ALA A 16 -12.17 -6.07 -1.56
N LEU A 17 -12.99 -5.07 -1.89
CA LEU A 17 -12.72 -3.67 -1.56
C LEU A 17 -13.68 -3.19 -0.46
N GLY A 18 -13.33 -2.07 0.15
CA GLY A 18 -14.13 -1.46 1.21
C GLY A 18 -15.50 -0.92 0.74
N PRO A 19 -16.40 -0.64 1.69
CA PRO A 19 -17.75 -0.14 1.42
C PRO A 19 -17.81 1.09 0.51
N ARG A 20 -16.81 1.97 0.48
CA ARG A 20 -16.82 3.19 -0.37
C ARG A 20 -17.02 2.92 -1.86
N PHE A 21 -16.71 1.71 -2.34
CA PHE A 21 -16.94 1.31 -3.74
C PHE A 21 -18.29 0.61 -3.98
N ASN A 22 -19.09 0.40 -2.94
CA ASN A 22 -20.44 -0.13 -3.05
C ASN A 22 -21.45 1.01 -3.34
N LYS A 23 -22.37 0.78 -4.28
CA LYS A 23 -23.36 1.78 -4.71
C LYS A 23 -24.32 2.21 -3.60
N ASP A 24 -24.60 1.31 -2.65
CA ASP A 24 -25.52 1.59 -1.54
C ASP A 24 -24.84 2.36 -0.41
N ALA A 25 -23.59 2.01 -0.07
CA ALA A 25 -22.79 2.71 0.94
C ALA A 25 -22.33 4.11 0.50
N ALA A 26 -22.27 4.36 -0.82
CA ALA A 26 -22.03 5.69 -1.39
C ALA A 26 -23.06 6.75 -0.92
N LYS A 27 -24.23 6.35 -0.39
CA LYS A 27 -25.24 7.28 0.15
C LYS A 27 -25.00 7.65 1.61
N GLU A 28 -24.30 6.82 2.38
CA GLU A 28 -24.03 6.99 3.81
C GLU A 28 -22.59 7.44 4.09
N ARG A 29 -21.90 8.02 3.08
CA ARG A 29 -20.54 8.53 3.23
C ARG A 29 -20.46 9.52 4.39
N ASN A 30 -19.42 9.36 5.22
CA ASN A 30 -19.09 10.34 6.25
C ASN A 30 -18.65 11.64 5.56
N LYS A 31 -19.56 12.61 5.50
CA LYS A 31 -19.33 13.91 4.83
C LYS A 31 -18.22 14.70 5.52
N ASP A 32 -17.91 14.41 6.78
CA ASP A 32 -16.94 15.18 7.55
C ASP A 32 -15.50 14.94 7.06
N ILE A 33 -15.16 13.71 6.62
CA ILE A 33 -13.84 13.39 6.05
C ILE A 33 -13.70 13.94 4.63
N VAL A 34 -14.75 13.80 3.81
CA VAL A 34 -14.76 14.29 2.41
C VAL A 34 -14.69 15.82 2.33
N ASN A 35 -15.14 16.52 3.37
CA ASN A 35 -15.07 17.98 3.46
C ASN A 35 -13.76 18.51 4.06
N ASP A 36 -12.91 17.63 4.60
CA ASP A 36 -11.58 18.03 5.07
C ASP A 36 -10.63 18.14 3.87
N VAL A 37 -10.50 19.35 3.35
CA VAL A 37 -9.61 19.69 2.23
C VAL A 37 -8.17 19.27 2.51
N SER A 38 -7.75 19.17 3.78
CA SER A 38 -6.39 18.76 4.15
C SER A 38 -6.10 17.28 3.85
N VAL A 39 -7.12 16.41 3.83
CA VAL A 39 -6.95 14.97 3.53
C VAL A 39 -6.49 14.75 2.08
N PHE A 40 -6.88 15.66 1.18
CA PHE A 40 -6.51 15.64 -0.23
C PHE A 40 -5.40 16.63 -0.57
N ASP A 41 -4.80 17.29 0.43
CA ASP A 41 -3.69 18.21 0.20
C ASP A 41 -2.44 17.43 -0.25
N ASP A 42 -2.25 17.37 -1.56
CA ASP A 42 -1.12 16.73 -2.19
C ASP A 42 0.06 17.69 -2.44
N THR A 43 0.00 18.92 -1.93
CA THR A 43 1.11 19.87 -2.06
C THR A 43 2.38 19.38 -1.35
N VAL A 44 2.24 18.49 -0.37
CA VAL A 44 3.33 17.75 0.27
C VAL A 44 4.20 16.98 -0.73
N LEU A 45 3.68 16.64 -1.91
CA LEU A 45 4.43 15.97 -2.99
C LEU A 45 5.30 16.93 -3.81
N THR A 46 5.05 18.24 -3.74
CA THR A 46 5.73 19.27 -4.56
C THR A 46 7.26 19.25 -4.45
N PRO A 47 7.87 19.06 -3.26
CA PRO A 47 9.33 18.96 -3.15
C PRO A 47 9.91 17.79 -3.96
N TYR A 48 9.18 16.68 -4.04
CA TYR A 48 9.63 15.46 -4.71
C TYR A 48 9.53 15.56 -6.24
N LEU A 49 8.62 16.39 -6.77
CA LEU A 49 8.55 16.72 -8.20
C LEU A 49 9.80 17.43 -8.73
N ARG A 50 10.54 18.12 -7.85
CA ARG A 50 11.74 18.89 -8.22
C ARG A 50 13.03 18.18 -7.85
N LEU A 51 12.93 17.13 -7.05
CA LEU A 51 14.08 16.39 -6.56
C LEU A 51 14.38 15.24 -7.53
N GLY A 52 15.23 15.53 -8.53
CA GLY A 52 15.71 14.54 -9.51
C GLY A 52 16.49 13.37 -8.92
N THR A 53 16.74 13.38 -7.61
CA THR A 53 17.48 12.34 -6.89
C THR A 53 16.55 11.33 -6.19
N CYS A 54 15.23 11.58 -6.09
CA CYS A 54 14.29 10.60 -5.54
C CYS A 54 14.31 9.28 -6.32
N ARG A 55 14.06 8.18 -5.62
CA ARG A 55 13.74 6.89 -6.23
C ARG A 55 12.27 6.57 -6.04
N TYR A 56 11.69 5.84 -6.97
CA TYR A 56 10.26 5.63 -7.06
C TYR A 56 9.98 4.16 -7.34
N PHE A 57 9.09 3.54 -6.57
CA PHE A 57 8.68 2.16 -6.78
C PHE A 57 7.17 2.03 -6.77
N VAL A 58 6.64 1.16 -7.61
CA VAL A 58 5.24 0.75 -7.52
C VAL A 58 5.09 -0.38 -6.51
N ILE A 59 4.12 -0.24 -5.61
CA ILE A 59 3.78 -1.25 -4.61
C ILE A 59 2.38 -1.80 -4.91
N LYS A 60 2.29 -3.13 -5.05
CA LYS A 60 1.07 -3.84 -5.38
C LYS A 60 0.64 -4.74 -4.23
N SER A 61 -0.45 -4.36 -3.57
CA SER A 61 -1.07 -5.21 -2.55
C SER A 61 -2.14 -6.12 -3.16
N PHE A 62 -2.22 -7.37 -2.73
CA PHE A 62 -3.40 -8.22 -3.02
C PHE A 62 -4.56 -7.98 -2.04
N SER A 63 -4.38 -7.08 -1.08
CA SER A 63 -5.29 -6.86 0.04
C SER A 63 -5.38 -5.38 0.40
N GLU A 64 -6.59 -4.83 0.37
CA GLU A 64 -6.82 -3.48 0.87
C GLU A 64 -6.71 -3.42 2.41
N ALA A 65 -7.06 -4.50 3.12
CA ALA A 65 -6.88 -4.59 4.57
C ALA A 65 -5.40 -4.53 4.99
N ASN A 66 -4.46 -4.97 4.14
CA ASN A 66 -3.04 -4.73 4.39
C ASN A 66 -2.66 -3.25 4.22
N VAL A 67 -3.24 -2.55 3.23
CA VAL A 67 -3.00 -1.11 3.06
C VAL A 67 -3.52 -0.33 4.27
N HIS A 68 -4.69 -0.68 4.79
CA HIS A 68 -5.22 -0.11 6.05
C HIS A 68 -4.24 -0.25 7.21
N LYS A 69 -3.67 -1.45 7.42
CA LYS A 69 -2.67 -1.66 8.47
C LYS A 69 -1.41 -0.84 8.24
N SER A 70 -1.01 -0.69 6.98
CA SER A 70 0.12 0.17 6.64
C SER A 70 -0.12 1.63 7.03
N VAL A 71 -1.33 2.14 6.76
CA VAL A 71 -1.74 3.48 7.15
C VAL A 71 -1.78 3.62 8.67
N LYS A 72 -2.34 2.62 9.36
CA LYS A 72 -2.52 2.66 10.81
C LYS A 72 -1.21 2.58 11.59
N TYR A 73 -0.29 1.69 11.20
CA TYR A 73 0.94 1.39 11.95
C TYR A 73 2.22 1.91 11.30
N GLY A 74 2.13 2.58 10.14
CA GLY A 74 3.29 3.14 9.46
C GLY A 74 4.32 2.09 9.02
N VAL A 75 3.87 0.89 8.62
CA VAL A 75 4.76 -0.19 8.18
C VAL A 75 4.32 -0.82 6.86
N TRP A 76 5.26 -1.43 6.14
CA TRP A 76 4.97 -2.24 4.97
C TRP A 76 5.91 -3.45 4.87
N THR A 77 5.53 -4.39 4.02
CA THR A 77 6.36 -5.51 3.58
C THR A 77 5.94 -5.93 2.17
N SER A 78 6.86 -6.43 1.37
CA SER A 78 6.60 -7.03 0.07
C SER A 78 7.09 -8.49 0.07
N THR A 79 7.37 -9.07 -1.10
CA THR A 79 8.04 -10.36 -1.20
C THR A 79 9.53 -10.22 -0.89
N ASP A 80 10.20 -11.29 -0.50
CA ASP A 80 11.61 -11.27 -0.08
C ASP A 80 12.52 -10.60 -1.12
N THR A 81 12.32 -10.91 -2.40
CA THR A 81 13.08 -10.29 -3.50
C THR A 81 12.89 -8.77 -3.56
N ILE A 82 11.67 -8.29 -3.37
CA ILE A 82 11.35 -6.86 -3.40
C ILE A 82 11.83 -6.19 -2.11
N ASN A 83 11.68 -6.84 -0.95
CA ASN A 83 12.22 -6.36 0.32
C ASN A 83 13.75 -6.20 0.25
N ILE A 84 14.48 -7.17 -0.31
CA ILE A 84 15.93 -7.05 -0.55
C ILE A 84 16.23 -5.86 -1.47
N THR A 85 15.47 -5.70 -2.55
CA THR A 85 15.66 -4.59 -3.51
C THR A 85 15.43 -3.22 -2.84
N LEU A 86 14.36 -3.08 -2.06
CA LEU A 86 14.04 -1.86 -1.33
C LEU A 86 15.05 -1.58 -0.21
N ASP A 87 15.51 -2.61 0.50
CA ASP A 87 16.54 -2.49 1.52
C ASP A 87 17.87 -2.00 0.94
N MET A 88 18.31 -2.60 -0.17
CA MET A 88 19.50 -2.15 -0.90
C MET A 88 19.33 -0.71 -1.40
N ALA A 89 18.14 -0.35 -1.88
CA ALA A 89 17.85 1.01 -2.31
C ALA A 89 17.95 2.01 -1.14
N PHE A 90 17.38 1.65 0.02
CA PHE A 90 17.37 2.47 1.22
C PHE A 90 18.73 2.56 1.90
N LYS A 91 19.57 1.53 1.81
CA LYS A 91 20.93 1.52 2.39
C LYS A 91 22.00 2.08 1.45
N SER A 92 21.64 2.43 0.21
CA SER A 92 22.61 3.00 -0.72
C SER A 92 23.21 4.30 -0.17
N ASP A 93 24.50 4.59 -0.46
CA ASP A 93 25.23 5.76 0.04
C ASP A 93 24.54 7.11 -0.29
N LEU A 94 23.59 7.09 -1.21
CA LEU A 94 22.82 8.25 -1.63
C LEU A 94 21.47 8.37 -0.91
N ALA A 95 21.02 7.38 -0.13
CA ALA A 95 19.68 7.36 0.46
C ALA A 95 19.43 8.47 1.48
N CYS A 96 20.47 8.90 2.23
CA CYS A 96 20.40 10.10 3.08
C CYS A 96 20.08 11.38 2.27
N ILE A 97 20.30 11.35 0.95
CA ILE A 97 20.07 12.44 -0.01
C ILE A 97 18.88 12.11 -0.95
N ARG A 98 18.38 10.87 -0.96
CA ARG A 98 17.44 10.34 -1.95
C ARG A 98 16.24 9.70 -1.28
N PRO A 99 15.15 10.45 -1.07
CA PRO A 99 13.89 9.87 -0.62
C PRO A 99 13.43 8.76 -1.56
N ILE A 100 12.86 7.70 -0.98
CA ILE A 100 12.21 6.63 -1.73
C ILE A 100 10.71 6.82 -1.60
N LEU A 101 10.04 7.11 -2.71
CA LEU A 101 8.58 7.16 -2.79
C LEU A 101 8.01 5.86 -3.32
N LEU A 102 6.88 5.48 -2.75
CA LEU A 102 6.18 4.25 -3.00
C LEU A 102 4.76 4.58 -3.50
N PHE A 103 4.42 4.13 -4.70
CA PHE A 103 3.12 4.36 -5.32
C PHE A 103 2.22 3.14 -5.13
N PHE A 104 1.23 3.25 -4.25
CA PHE A 104 0.42 2.12 -3.81
C PHE A 104 -0.79 1.88 -4.69
N SER A 105 -1.04 0.61 -5.03
CA SER A 105 -2.25 0.17 -5.71
C SER A 105 -2.64 -1.25 -5.31
N VAL A 106 -3.92 -1.48 -5.02
CA VAL A 106 -4.44 -2.82 -4.76
C VAL A 106 -4.70 -3.57 -6.08
N CYS A 107 -4.20 -4.79 -6.22
CA CYS A 107 -4.40 -5.66 -7.38
C CYS A 107 -5.90 -5.87 -7.67
N GLY A 108 -6.32 -5.55 -8.90
CA GLY A 108 -7.71 -5.69 -9.33
C GLY A 108 -8.64 -4.53 -8.92
N SER A 109 -8.16 -3.57 -8.11
CA SER A 109 -8.96 -2.43 -7.62
C SER A 109 -9.25 -1.35 -8.67
N LYS A 110 -8.44 -1.33 -9.74
CA LYS A 110 -8.49 -0.35 -10.83
C LYS A 110 -8.19 1.10 -10.41
N HIS A 111 -7.49 1.31 -9.30
CA HIS A 111 -7.00 2.62 -8.89
C HIS A 111 -5.63 2.53 -8.19
N PHE A 112 -4.94 3.65 -8.09
CA PHE A 112 -3.87 3.88 -7.11
C PHE A 112 -4.48 4.56 -5.90
N CYS A 113 -4.14 4.10 -4.69
CA CYS A 113 -4.81 4.52 -3.44
C CYS A 113 -3.98 5.48 -2.58
N GLY A 114 -2.70 5.68 -2.90
CA GLY A 114 -1.88 6.63 -2.17
C GLY A 114 -0.40 6.59 -2.52
N ILE A 115 0.35 7.50 -1.90
CA ILE A 115 1.79 7.64 -2.01
C ILE A 115 2.37 7.71 -0.60
N ALA A 116 3.41 6.92 -0.34
CA ALA A 116 4.13 6.94 0.93
C ALA A 116 5.63 7.08 0.69
N ARG A 117 6.37 7.54 1.70
CA ARG A 117 7.83 7.54 1.74
C ARG A 117 8.31 6.36 2.59
N MET A 118 9.37 5.66 2.16
CA MET A 118 10.07 4.70 3.00
C MET A 118 10.95 5.44 4.02
N THR A 119 10.86 5.08 5.31
CA THR A 119 11.53 5.80 6.42
C THR A 119 12.49 4.94 7.23
N SER A 120 12.57 3.64 6.97
CA SER A 120 13.60 2.76 7.55
C SER A 120 14.10 1.74 6.53
N ALA A 121 15.26 1.15 6.83
CA ALA A 121 15.70 -0.11 6.22
C ALA A 121 14.69 -1.24 6.53
N VAL A 122 14.80 -2.35 5.80
CA VAL A 122 14.00 -3.54 6.11
C VAL A 122 14.59 -4.23 7.34
N ASN A 123 13.73 -4.47 8.32
CA ASN A 123 14.00 -5.33 9.46
C ASN A 123 13.64 -6.76 9.08
N PHE A 124 14.64 -7.64 8.97
CA PHE A 124 14.46 -9.06 8.66
C PHE A 124 14.40 -9.94 9.92
N ASP A 125 14.65 -9.38 11.10
CA ASP A 125 14.70 -10.11 12.38
C ASP A 125 13.31 -10.29 13.01
N SER A 126 12.30 -9.57 12.51
CA SER A 126 10.93 -9.63 13.01
C SER A 126 9.90 -9.39 11.91
N ASN A 127 8.71 -9.93 12.13
CA ASN A 127 7.57 -9.89 11.24
C ASN A 127 6.43 -9.10 11.89
N PHE A 128 5.65 -8.41 11.08
CA PHE A 128 4.42 -7.76 11.55
C PHE A 128 3.23 -8.72 11.49
N GLY A 129 2.68 -9.08 12.65
CA GLY A 129 1.75 -10.19 12.83
C GLY A 129 0.33 -9.99 12.26
N LEU A 130 -0.03 -8.75 11.89
CA LEU A 130 -1.37 -8.42 11.41
C LEU A 130 -1.54 -8.57 9.89
N TRP A 131 -0.52 -8.92 9.11
CA TRP A 131 -0.71 -9.18 7.68
C TRP A 131 -1.74 -10.29 7.43
N GLU A 132 -2.60 -10.14 6.42
CA GLU A 132 -3.65 -11.12 6.14
C GLU A 132 -3.13 -12.54 5.88
N LYS A 133 -1.93 -12.66 5.31
CA LYS A 133 -1.24 -13.92 5.08
C LYS A 133 0.07 -13.92 5.84
N GLN A 134 0.33 -14.98 6.61
CA GLN A 134 1.57 -15.18 7.36
C GLN A 134 2.71 -15.71 6.47
N LYS A 135 2.92 -15.08 5.32
CA LYS A 135 3.93 -15.45 4.32
C LYS A 135 4.93 -14.33 4.04
N TYR A 136 4.72 -13.17 4.63
CA TYR A 136 5.53 -12.01 4.39
C TYR A 136 6.58 -11.93 5.50
N GLU A 137 7.84 -11.85 5.09
CA GLU A 137 8.97 -11.84 5.99
C GLU A 137 9.57 -10.44 6.06
N GLY A 138 9.87 -10.01 7.27
CA GLY A 138 10.34 -8.66 7.56
C GLY A 138 9.28 -7.58 7.40
N TYR A 139 9.67 -6.37 7.79
CA TYR A 139 8.91 -5.14 7.56
C TYR A 139 9.85 -3.93 7.49
N PHE A 140 9.36 -2.83 6.94
CA PHE A 140 10.02 -1.52 6.98
C PHE A 140 9.00 -0.44 7.31
N ARG A 141 9.47 0.68 7.86
CA ARG A 141 8.63 1.83 8.18
C ARG A 141 8.34 2.66 6.93
N VAL A 142 7.12 3.16 6.87
CA VAL A 142 6.64 4.08 5.84
C VAL A 142 5.89 5.24 6.48
N GLU A 143 5.92 6.37 5.81
CA GLU A 143 5.10 7.54 6.14
C GLU A 143 4.20 7.85 4.96
N TRP A 144 2.88 7.76 5.17
CA TRP A 144 1.90 8.08 4.14
C TRP A 144 1.85 9.58 3.91
N LEU A 145 2.14 10.00 2.68
CA LEU A 145 2.15 11.41 2.29
C LEU A 145 0.78 11.83 1.76
N VAL A 146 0.16 10.98 0.94
CA VAL A 146 -1.16 11.25 0.34
C VAL A 146 -1.98 9.97 0.31
N LEU A 147 -3.24 10.06 0.71
CA LEU A 147 -4.24 8.98 0.65
C LEU A 147 -5.44 9.45 -0.16
N LYS A 148 -5.48 9.08 -1.44
CA LYS A 148 -6.63 9.34 -2.31
C LYS A 148 -6.71 8.32 -3.43
N ASP A 149 -7.93 7.98 -3.83
CA ASP A 149 -8.16 7.04 -4.92
C ASP A 149 -8.07 7.77 -6.28
N VAL A 150 -7.11 7.36 -7.12
CA VAL A 150 -6.98 7.84 -8.50
C VAL A 150 -7.25 6.69 -9.47
N PRO A 151 -8.34 6.73 -10.24
CA PRO A 151 -8.71 5.66 -11.17
C PRO A 151 -7.66 5.43 -12.27
N ASN A 152 -7.47 4.17 -12.65
CA ASN A 152 -6.51 3.78 -13.68
C ASN A 152 -6.70 4.49 -15.02
N HIS A 153 -7.93 4.85 -15.39
CA HIS A 153 -8.20 5.52 -16.67
C HIS A 153 -7.57 6.93 -16.73
N VAL A 154 -7.36 7.58 -15.59
CA VAL A 154 -6.65 8.86 -15.47
C VAL A 154 -5.17 8.67 -15.78
N LEU A 155 -4.60 7.55 -15.32
CA LEU A 155 -3.18 7.22 -15.38
C LEU A 155 -2.80 6.42 -16.64
N MET A 156 -3.77 6.05 -17.48
CA MET A 156 -3.55 5.20 -18.66
C MET A 156 -2.58 5.79 -19.69
N LYS A 157 -2.50 7.13 -19.76
CA LYS A 157 -1.62 7.86 -20.69
C LYS A 157 -0.16 7.87 -20.22
N VAL A 158 0.07 7.69 -18.92
CA VAL A 158 1.41 7.67 -18.34
C VAL A 158 2.12 6.37 -18.74
N GLN A 159 3.37 6.50 -19.16
CA GLN A 159 4.22 5.36 -19.52
C GLN A 159 5.10 4.93 -18.34
N LEU A 160 5.36 3.63 -18.27
CA LEU A 160 6.33 2.99 -17.38
C LEU A 160 7.06 1.93 -18.19
N ASN A 161 8.34 2.11 -18.52
CA ASN A 161 9.16 1.14 -19.24
C ASN A 161 8.42 0.50 -20.44
N GLN A 162 7.88 1.32 -21.34
CA GLN A 162 7.13 0.92 -22.54
C GLN A 162 5.77 0.23 -22.31
N LYS A 163 5.32 0.09 -21.05
CA LYS A 163 3.95 -0.31 -20.70
C LYS A 163 3.16 0.86 -20.13
N SER A 164 1.83 0.75 -20.14
CA SER A 164 0.97 1.73 -19.47
C SER A 164 1.14 1.60 -17.95
N PHE A 165 1.26 2.73 -17.25
CA PHE A 165 1.56 2.77 -15.81
C PHE A 165 0.66 1.88 -14.93
N PRO A 166 -0.66 1.78 -15.17
CA PRO A 166 -1.53 0.87 -14.41
C PRO A 166 -1.20 -0.63 -14.54
N ARG A 167 -0.33 -1.02 -15.49
CA ARG A 167 0.18 -2.39 -15.66
C ARG A 167 1.51 -2.63 -14.91
N ALA A 168 1.93 -1.70 -14.06
CA ALA A 168 3.04 -1.89 -13.16
C ALA A 168 2.85 -3.12 -12.26
N CYS A 169 3.94 -3.84 -12.05
CA CYS A 169 4.08 -4.95 -11.13
C CYS A 169 4.57 -4.46 -9.76
N ASP A 170 4.47 -5.32 -8.75
CA ASP A 170 5.05 -5.04 -7.44
C ASP A 170 6.58 -4.91 -7.57
N GLY A 171 7.15 -3.87 -6.98
CA GLY A 171 8.60 -3.63 -7.01
C GLY A 171 9.14 -3.03 -8.31
N ASP A 172 8.30 -2.69 -9.29
CA ASP A 172 8.76 -1.98 -10.48
C ASP A 172 9.37 -0.62 -10.06
N GLU A 173 10.64 -0.40 -10.40
CA GLU A 173 11.28 0.91 -10.28
C GLU A 173 10.80 1.83 -11.42
N VAL A 174 10.53 3.08 -11.08
CA VAL A 174 9.99 4.10 -11.99
C VAL A 174 11.05 5.16 -12.21
N ALA A 175 11.34 5.49 -13.48
CA ALA A 175 12.30 6.53 -13.80
C ALA A 175 11.75 7.92 -13.41
N TYR A 176 12.63 8.88 -13.12
CA TYR A 176 12.24 10.22 -12.67
C TYR A 176 11.20 10.91 -13.57
N ASN A 177 11.38 10.86 -14.89
CA ASN A 177 10.43 11.48 -15.83
C ASN A 177 9.05 10.82 -15.81
N GLU A 178 9.01 9.48 -15.73
CA GLU A 178 7.77 8.70 -15.64
C GLU A 178 7.05 8.94 -14.31
N ALA A 179 7.81 9.02 -13.21
CA ALA A 179 7.30 9.34 -11.89
C ALA A 179 6.74 10.77 -11.83
N THR A 180 7.40 11.73 -12.49
CA THR A 180 6.93 13.12 -12.60
C THR A 180 5.62 13.20 -13.37
N GLU A 181 5.51 12.50 -14.50
CA GLU A 181 4.26 12.42 -15.28
C GLU A 181 3.13 11.77 -14.45
N PHE A 182 3.43 10.66 -13.78
CA PHE A 182 2.49 10.01 -12.85
C PHE A 182 2.00 10.98 -11.77
N MET A 183 2.92 11.63 -11.05
CA MET A 183 2.58 12.54 -9.95
C MET A 183 1.77 13.74 -10.45
N HIS A 184 2.07 14.30 -11.63
CA HIS A 184 1.25 15.36 -12.22
C HIS A 184 -0.19 14.92 -12.48
N CYS A 185 -0.40 13.75 -13.10
CA CYS A 185 -1.74 13.21 -13.33
C CYS A 185 -2.45 12.84 -12.02
N TYR A 186 -1.71 12.28 -11.06
CA TYR A 186 -2.22 11.90 -9.75
C TYR A 186 -2.68 13.12 -8.94
N MET A 187 -1.86 14.17 -8.87
CA MET A 187 -2.15 15.39 -8.12
C MET A 187 -3.31 16.17 -8.76
N SER A 188 -3.35 16.25 -10.09
CA SER A 188 -4.40 16.98 -10.82
C SER A 188 -5.79 16.33 -10.72
N TYR A 189 -5.90 15.08 -10.27
CA TYR A 189 -7.18 14.40 -10.14
C TYR A 189 -7.90 14.82 -8.83
N PRO A 190 -9.09 15.43 -8.92
CA PRO A 190 -9.88 15.80 -7.75
C PRO A 190 -10.62 14.57 -7.21
N SER A 191 -9.90 13.75 -6.45
CA SER A 191 -10.50 12.57 -5.85
C SER A 191 -11.58 12.95 -4.84
N THR A 192 -12.57 12.09 -4.69
CA THR A 192 -13.66 12.24 -3.71
C THR A 192 -13.76 11.02 -2.79
N THR A 193 -12.83 10.07 -2.92
CA THR A 193 -12.79 8.85 -2.12
C THR A 193 -11.38 8.54 -1.69
N THR A 194 -11.26 7.95 -0.51
CA THR A 194 -9.98 7.53 0.06
C THR A 194 -10.19 6.34 0.98
N LEU A 195 -9.12 5.58 1.24
CA LEU A 195 -9.16 4.49 2.21
C LEU A 195 -9.66 4.95 3.59
N LEU A 196 -9.48 6.23 3.93
CA LEU A 196 -9.95 6.79 5.20
C LEU A 196 -11.48 6.69 5.37
N ASP A 197 -12.24 6.64 4.27
CA ASP A 197 -13.70 6.47 4.30
C ASP A 197 -14.12 5.13 4.93
N ASP A 198 -13.25 4.12 4.86
CA ASP A 198 -13.52 2.74 5.26
C ASP A 198 -12.73 2.30 6.52
N MET A 199 -12.13 3.23 7.28
CA MET A 199 -11.28 2.88 8.44
C MET A 199 -12.01 2.04 9.49
N ALA A 200 -13.26 2.38 9.82
CA ALA A 200 -14.06 1.62 10.78
C ALA A 200 -14.27 0.17 10.31
N TYR A 201 -14.62 -0.01 9.03
CA TYR A 201 -14.81 -1.33 8.42
C TYR A 201 -13.55 -2.20 8.49
N TYR A 202 -12.38 -1.62 8.26
CA TYR A 202 -11.12 -2.37 8.36
C TYR A 202 -10.64 -2.58 9.79
N ASN A 203 -10.94 -1.66 10.71
CA ASN A 203 -10.70 -1.86 12.14
C ASN A 203 -11.48 -3.07 12.66
N ASP A 204 -12.76 -3.22 12.30
CA ASP A 204 -13.58 -4.38 12.69
C ASP A 204 -13.01 -5.69 12.15
N GLN A 205 -12.54 -5.71 10.90
CA GLN A 205 -11.87 -6.88 10.32
C GLN A 205 -10.54 -7.20 11.02
N GLN A 206 -9.80 -6.18 11.45
CA GLN A 206 -8.58 -6.36 12.22
C GLN A 206 -8.88 -7.04 13.56
N VAL A 207 -9.86 -6.55 14.32
CA VAL A 207 -10.30 -7.15 15.60
C VAL A 207 -10.71 -8.62 15.39
N ALA A 208 -11.45 -8.91 14.32
CA ALA A 208 -11.82 -10.29 13.97
C ALA A 208 -10.59 -11.15 13.64
N LEU A 209 -9.58 -10.60 12.98
CA LEU A 209 -8.32 -11.29 12.66
C LEU A 209 -7.50 -11.59 13.92
N GLU A 210 -7.41 -10.62 14.83
CA GLU A 210 -6.73 -10.76 16.13
C GLU A 210 -7.36 -11.87 16.95
N GLY A 211 -8.69 -11.85 17.12
CA GLY A 211 -9.42 -12.90 17.83
C GLY A 211 -9.26 -14.28 17.20
N LYS A 212 -9.26 -14.37 15.86
CA LYS A 212 -9.03 -15.63 15.15
C LYS A 212 -7.61 -16.18 15.35
N ARG A 213 -6.63 -15.31 15.57
CA ARG A 213 -5.22 -15.67 15.72
C ARG A 213 -4.76 -15.70 17.17
N ASN A 214 -5.64 -15.40 18.13
CA ASN A 214 -5.30 -15.19 19.53
C ASN A 214 -4.14 -14.19 19.70
N LEU A 215 -4.10 -13.15 18.86
CA LEU A 215 -3.17 -12.04 19.04
C LEU A 215 -3.75 -11.18 20.16
N SER A 216 -3.26 -11.37 21.40
CA SER A 216 -3.62 -10.48 22.50
C SER A 216 -2.84 -9.19 22.37
N THR A 217 -3.51 -8.05 22.44
CA THR A 217 -2.84 -6.82 22.87
C THR A 217 -2.34 -7.10 24.28
N HIS A 218 -1.03 -7.20 24.48
CA HIS A 218 -0.51 -7.07 25.82
C HIS A 218 -0.88 -5.65 26.25
N ALA A 219 -1.91 -5.51 27.09
CA ALA A 219 -2.14 -4.29 27.83
C ALA A 219 -0.96 -4.13 28.79
N HIS A 220 0.16 -3.65 28.26
CA HIS A 220 1.30 -3.21 29.04
C HIS A 220 1.06 -1.74 29.34
N ASP A 221 0.85 -1.44 30.62
CA ASP A 221 0.96 -0.09 31.14
C ASP A 221 2.37 0.45 30.82
N GLY A 222 2.43 1.45 29.93
CA GLY A 222 3.60 2.30 29.71
C GLY A 222 4.35 2.10 28.39
N ASP A 223 4.27 3.12 27.52
CA ASP A 223 5.25 3.52 26.50
C ASP A 223 5.58 2.59 25.31
N ALA A 224 4.94 1.44 25.12
CA ALA A 224 5.07 0.67 23.87
C ALA A 224 4.28 1.32 22.71
N ASP A 225 4.93 1.52 21.56
CA ASP A 225 4.28 1.97 20.33
C ASP A 225 3.22 0.91 19.92
N ASP A 226 2.06 1.31 19.37
CA ASP A 226 0.97 0.41 18.97
C ASP A 226 1.47 -0.68 17.99
N LEU A 227 2.55 -0.38 17.26
CA LEU A 227 3.26 -1.31 16.39
C LEU A 227 3.94 -2.47 17.15
N ASP A 228 4.62 -2.21 18.28
CA ASP A 228 5.47 -3.18 18.97
C ASP A 228 4.67 -4.37 19.51
N SER A 229 3.40 -4.13 19.84
CA SER A 229 2.44 -5.17 20.27
C SER A 229 2.19 -6.26 19.22
N PHE A 230 2.51 -5.99 17.96
CA PHE A 230 2.27 -6.90 16.84
C PHE A 230 3.55 -7.39 16.16
N LEU A 231 4.73 -7.08 16.71
CA LEU A 231 6.00 -7.60 16.20
C LEU A 231 6.26 -9.02 16.73
N ILE A 232 6.55 -9.94 15.81
CA ILE A 232 6.82 -11.34 16.09
C ILE A 232 8.24 -11.65 15.64
N PRO A 233 9.10 -12.29 16.46
CA PRO A 233 10.44 -12.70 16.03
C PRO A 233 10.40 -13.54 14.74
N ALA A 234 11.32 -13.30 13.82
CA ALA A 234 11.48 -14.14 12.64
C ALA A 234 11.95 -15.53 13.07
N VAL A 235 11.38 -16.58 12.48
CA VAL A 235 11.81 -17.96 12.73
C VAL A 235 13.16 -18.15 12.07
N ILE A 236 14.24 -18.15 12.86
CA ILE A 236 15.56 -18.51 12.38
C ILE A 236 15.49 -19.98 11.96
N PRO A 237 15.78 -20.36 10.71
CA PRO A 237 15.91 -21.76 10.35
C PRO A 237 16.97 -22.38 11.26
N SER A 238 16.64 -23.44 11.98
CA SER A 238 17.64 -24.21 12.72
C SER A 238 18.71 -24.67 11.72
N SER A 239 19.92 -24.17 11.91
CA SER A 239 21.13 -24.53 11.15
C SER A 239 21.36 -26.02 11.08
#